data_AF-A0A0Q6TLL8-F1
#
_entry.id   AF-A0A0Q6TLL8-F1
#
_cell.length_a   1.000
_cell.length_b   1.000
_cell.length_c   1.000
_cell.angle_alpha   90.00
_cell.angle_beta   90.00
_cell.angle_gamma   90.00
#
_symmetry.space_group_name_H-M   'P 1'
#
loop_
_entity.id
_entity.type
_entity.pdbx_description
1 polymer ?
#
loop_
_entity_poly.entity_id
_entity_poly.type
_entity_poly.pdbx_seq_one_letter_code
_entity_poly.pdbx_strand_id
1 'polypeptide(L)'
;MSSTEISHDVREIIADHIASGQPRYSNTFYFPGGFIRRWTDDEAVAKAQLEIDAADPNLKWTIAFDHMTVRDLGVVFPPHGKTAEQLKAECDEALDQMWARWEAAERFRHGGGR
;
A
#
# COMPACT_ATOMS: atom_id res chain seq x y z
N MET A 1 36.22 -1.19 -0.82
CA MET A 1 34.80 -1.56 -0.63
C MET A 1 34.45 -1.18 0.80
N SER A 2 33.84 -0.01 1.00
CA SER A 2 33.56 0.51 2.34
C SER A 2 32.40 -0.26 2.95
N SER A 3 32.64 -0.85 4.12
CA SER A 3 31.63 -1.52 4.94
C SER A 3 30.48 -0.55 5.20
N THR A 4 29.29 -0.91 4.75
CA THR A 4 28.06 -0.15 4.95
C THR A 4 27.78 -0.11 6.45
N GLU A 5 28.10 1.01 7.10
CA GLU A 5 27.72 1.26 8.49
C GLU A 5 26.19 1.22 8.57
N ILE A 6 25.67 0.11 9.10
CA ILE A 6 24.27 0.01 9.50
C ILE A 6 24.03 1.13 10.52
N SER A 7 23.17 2.09 10.17
CA SER A 7 22.86 3.23 11.03
C SER A 7 22.42 2.76 12.42
N HIS A 8 22.71 3.55 13.45
CA HIS A 8 22.36 3.22 14.85
C HIS A 8 20.90 2.78 14.99
N ASP A 9 19.99 3.48 14.31
CA ASP A 9 18.56 3.23 14.29
C ASP A 9 18.18 1.83 13.76
N VAL A 10 18.90 1.32 12.74
CA VAL A 10 18.63 -0.02 12.19
C VAL A 10 19.08 -1.12 13.16
N ARG A 11 20.13 -0.89 13.96
CA ARG A 11 20.57 -1.86 14.96
C ARG A 11 19.56 -1.98 16.09
N GLU A 12 18.97 -0.87 16.53
CA GLU A 12 17.91 -0.88 17.55
C GLU A 12 16.67 -1.61 17.04
N ILE A 13 16.22 -1.35 15.81
CA ILE A 13 15.09 -2.05 15.20
C ILE A 13 15.31 -3.57 15.15
N ILE A 14 16.51 -4.01 14.75
CA ILE A 14 16.85 -5.44 14.73
C ILE A 14 16.87 -6.02 16.15
N ALA A 15 17.43 -5.30 17.13
CA ALA A 15 17.47 -5.75 18.52
C ALA A 15 16.06 -5.91 19.11
N ASP A 16 15.17 -4.95 18.87
CA ASP A 16 13.77 -5.01 19.29
C ASP A 16 13.03 -6.17 18.62
N HIS A 17 13.30 -6.43 17.33
CA HIS A 17 12.73 -7.56 16.63
C HIS A 17 13.19 -8.90 17.24
N ILE A 18 14.50 -9.07 17.50
CA ILE A 18 15.04 -10.26 18.16
C ILE A 18 14.41 -10.42 19.56
N ALA A 19 14.29 -9.34 20.33
CA ALA A 19 13.67 -9.36 21.65
C ALA A 19 12.19 -9.73 21.62
N SER A 20 11.48 -9.40 20.54
CA SER A 20 10.06 -9.76 20.34
C SER A 20 9.84 -11.27 20.12
N GLY A 21 10.88 -12.01 19.74
CA GLY A 21 10.80 -13.45 19.44
C GLY A 21 9.96 -13.78 18.21
N GLN A 22 9.62 -12.80 17.38
CA GLN A 22 8.90 -13.02 16.13
C GLN A 22 9.82 -13.67 15.08
N PRO A 23 9.27 -14.46 14.15
CA PRO A 23 10.02 -15.01 13.03
C PRO A 23 10.65 -13.93 12.15
N ARG A 24 11.77 -14.28 11.50
CA ARG A 24 12.59 -13.35 10.70
C ARG A 24 11.85 -12.65 9.58
N TYR A 25 10.93 -13.34 8.91
CA TYR A 25 10.22 -12.82 7.74
C TYR A 25 8.76 -12.57 8.06
N SER A 26 8.19 -11.54 7.41
CA SER A 26 6.75 -11.30 7.46
C SER A 26 6.15 -11.03 6.09
N ASN A 27 4.93 -11.51 5.88
CA ASN A 27 4.06 -11.06 4.80
C ASN A 27 2.99 -10.15 5.38
N THR A 28 2.85 -8.92 4.87
CA THR A 28 1.74 -8.03 5.23
C THR A 28 0.83 -7.85 4.02
N PHE A 29 -0.41 -8.34 4.14
CA PHE A 29 -1.47 -8.26 3.15
C PHE A 29 -2.47 -7.18 3.55
N TYR A 30 -2.63 -6.13 2.75
CA TYR A 30 -3.53 -5.01 3.05
C TYR A 30 -4.74 -4.97 2.11
N PHE A 31 -5.93 -4.82 2.68
CA PHE A 31 -7.22 -4.81 1.98
C PHE A 31 -8.15 -3.70 2.53
N PRO A 32 -9.24 -3.33 1.83
CA PRO A 32 -10.24 -2.42 2.35
C PRO A 32 -10.84 -2.96 3.66
N GLY A 33 -10.37 -2.45 4.79
CA GLY A 33 -10.82 -2.91 6.12
C GLY A 33 -9.70 -3.30 7.09
N GLY A 34 -8.44 -3.40 6.62
CA GLY A 34 -7.30 -3.63 7.51
C GLY A 34 -6.15 -4.36 6.84
N PHE A 35 -5.36 -5.06 7.66
CA PHE A 35 -4.27 -5.89 7.19
C PHE A 35 -4.21 -7.23 7.92
N ILE A 36 -3.68 -8.24 7.24
CA ILE A 36 -3.27 -9.50 7.83
C ILE A 36 -1.74 -9.53 7.78
N ARG A 37 -1.11 -9.90 8.90
CA ARG A 37 0.32 -10.18 8.95
C ARG A 37 0.56 -11.65 9.25
N ARG A 38 1.37 -12.29 8.42
CA ARG A 38 1.84 -13.66 8.59
C ARG A 38 3.35 -13.64 8.83
N TRP A 39 3.83 -14.60 9.62
CA TRP A 39 5.24 -14.69 10.00
C TRP A 39 5.80 -16.06 9.63
N THR A 40 7.08 -16.10 9.26
CA THR A 40 7.82 -17.34 8.95
C THR A 40 9.32 -17.12 9.10
N ASP A 41 10.07 -18.18 9.39
CA ASP A 41 11.54 -18.19 9.35
C ASP A 41 12.10 -18.68 8.02
N ASP A 42 11.24 -19.05 7.07
CA ASP A 42 11.61 -19.54 5.74
C ASP A 42 11.38 -18.46 4.67
N GLU A 43 12.46 -18.03 4.02
CA GLU A 43 12.44 -17.01 2.97
C GLU A 43 11.64 -17.46 1.73
N ALA A 44 11.74 -18.72 1.35
CA ALA A 44 11.04 -19.27 0.19
C ALA A 44 9.53 -19.31 0.46
N VAL A 45 9.13 -19.65 1.69
CA VAL A 45 7.72 -19.56 2.11
C VAL A 45 7.21 -18.13 2.07
N ALA A 46 8.00 -17.16 2.55
CA ALA A 46 7.62 -15.75 2.52
C ALA A 46 7.41 -15.24 1.07
N LYS A 47 8.30 -15.62 0.14
CA LYS A 47 8.17 -15.27 -1.28
C LYS A 47 6.97 -15.96 -1.95
N ALA A 48 6.77 -17.25 -1.70
CA ALA A 48 5.61 -17.98 -2.24
C ALA A 48 4.29 -17.39 -1.72
N GLN A 49 4.23 -17.00 -0.44
CA GLN A 49 3.05 -16.37 0.13
C GLN A 49 2.78 -14.99 -0.51
N LEU A 50 3.82 -14.23 -0.88
CA LEU A 50 3.67 -12.96 -1.59
C LEU A 50 2.95 -13.14 -2.93
N GLU A 51 3.29 -14.18 -3.67
CA GLU A 51 2.65 -14.50 -4.96
C GLU A 51 1.18 -14.91 -4.79
N ILE A 52 0.89 -15.70 -3.75
CA ILE A 52 -0.49 -16.09 -3.40
C ILE A 52 -1.31 -14.85 -3.03
N ASP A 53 -0.76 -14.02 -2.15
CA ASP A 53 -1.37 -12.78 -1.69
C ASP A 53 -1.61 -11.79 -2.85
N ALA A 54 -0.67 -11.71 -3.80
CA ALA A 54 -0.76 -10.86 -4.99
C ALA A 54 -1.92 -11.22 -5.93
N ALA A 55 -2.44 -12.45 -5.86
CA ALA A 55 -3.54 -12.91 -6.69
C ALA A 55 -4.92 -12.47 -6.17
N ASP A 56 -5.02 -11.87 -4.97
CA ASP A 56 -6.30 -11.46 -4.41
C ASP A 56 -6.85 -10.19 -5.10
N PRO A 57 -8.08 -10.22 -5.65
CA PRO A 57 -8.66 -9.08 -6.38
C PRO A 57 -9.02 -7.89 -5.48
N ASN A 58 -9.14 -8.08 -4.17
CA ASN A 58 -9.44 -7.02 -3.21
C ASN A 58 -8.17 -6.41 -2.59
N LEU A 59 -6.99 -6.91 -2.96
CA LEU A 59 -5.72 -6.43 -2.49
C LEU A 59 -5.52 -4.95 -2.82
N LYS A 60 -4.98 -4.18 -1.86
CA LYS A 60 -4.42 -2.85 -2.13
C LYS A 60 -2.92 -2.91 -2.32
N TRP A 61 -2.24 -3.66 -1.47
CA TRP A 61 -0.83 -3.97 -1.59
C TRP A 61 -0.46 -5.14 -0.67
N THR A 62 0.57 -5.88 -1.05
CA THR A 62 1.22 -6.89 -0.20
C THR A 62 2.74 -6.72 -0.23
N ILE A 63 3.40 -7.06 0.87
CA ILE A 63 4.87 -7.02 1.01
C ILE A 63 5.36 -8.27 1.72
N ALA A 64 6.49 -8.83 1.25
CA ALA A 64 7.33 -9.74 2.01
C ALA A 64 8.55 -8.96 2.52
N PHE A 65 8.88 -9.08 3.79
CA PHE A 65 9.92 -8.26 4.44
C PHE A 65 10.85 -9.13 5.28
N ASP A 66 12.15 -8.86 5.20
CA ASP A 66 13.20 -9.44 6.04
C ASP A 66 13.58 -8.47 7.16
N HIS A 67 13.26 -8.83 8.39
CA HIS A 67 13.46 -7.98 9.57
C HIS A 67 14.91 -7.94 10.04
N MET A 68 15.76 -8.89 9.60
CA MET A 68 17.17 -8.93 10.00
C MET A 68 18.07 -8.09 9.07
N THR A 69 17.64 -7.89 7.83
CA THR A 69 18.32 -7.00 6.88
C THR A 69 17.60 -5.67 6.70
N VAL A 70 16.38 -5.54 7.24
CA VAL A 70 15.49 -4.39 7.14
C VAL A 70 15.27 -4.02 5.67
N ARG A 71 14.87 -5.01 4.88
CA ARG A 71 14.64 -4.88 3.44
C ARG A 71 13.40 -5.65 3.01
N ASP A 72 12.76 -5.15 1.95
CA ASP A 72 11.72 -5.90 1.27
C ASP A 72 12.33 -7.04 0.42
N LEU A 73 11.67 -8.19 0.46
CA LEU A 73 11.90 -9.30 -0.47
C LEU A 73 11.07 -9.14 -1.74
N GLY A 74 10.02 -8.30 -1.66
CA GLY A 74 9.17 -7.91 -2.76
C GLY A 74 7.93 -7.17 -2.26
N VAL A 75 7.46 -6.22 -3.07
CA VAL A 75 6.22 -5.48 -2.85
C VAL A 75 5.37 -5.60 -4.10
N VAL A 76 4.08 -5.91 -3.94
CA VAL A 76 3.14 -5.96 -5.04
C VAL A 76 2.02 -4.96 -4.78
N PHE A 77 1.87 -4.03 -5.72
CA PHE A 77 0.68 -3.22 -5.86
C PHE A 77 -0.08 -3.81 -7.04
N PRO A 78 -1.24 -4.46 -6.84
CA PRO A 78 -2.03 -4.90 -7.96
C PRO A 78 -2.35 -3.66 -8.81
N PRO A 79 -2.26 -3.75 -10.16
CA PRO A 79 -2.81 -2.69 -10.99
C PRO A 79 -4.24 -2.50 -10.51
N HIS A 80 -4.63 -1.26 -10.20
CA HIS A 80 -6.04 -0.97 -9.92
C HIS A 80 -6.82 -1.70 -11.01
N GLY A 81 -7.76 -2.58 -10.65
CA GLY A 81 -8.50 -3.42 -11.61
C GLY A 81 -9.36 -2.63 -12.60
N LYS A 82 -9.07 -1.34 -12.75
CA LYS A 82 -9.65 -0.37 -13.64
C LYS A 82 -8.71 -0.19 -14.83
N THR A 83 -9.24 -0.43 -16.02
CA THR A 83 -8.54 -0.06 -17.26
C THR A 83 -8.35 1.46 -17.32
N ALA A 84 -7.49 1.94 -18.23
CA ALA A 84 -7.32 3.37 -18.46
C ALA A 84 -8.65 4.06 -18.80
N GLU A 85 -9.54 3.37 -19.50
CA GLU A 85 -10.88 3.83 -19.84
C GLU A 85 -11.80 3.96 -18.61
N GLN A 86 -11.71 3.03 -17.66
CA GLN A 86 -12.49 3.09 -16.42
C GLN A 86 -12.00 4.23 -15.52
N LEU A 87 -10.69 4.45 -15.44
CA LEU A 87 -10.12 5.61 -14.75
C LEU A 87 -10.52 6.93 -15.42
N LYS A 88 -10.52 6.97 -16.76
CA LYS A 88 -10.96 8.14 -17.52
C LYS A 88 -12.44 8.45 -17.23
N ALA A 89 -13.31 7.44 -17.24
CA ALA A 89 -14.74 7.62 -16.98
C ALA A 89 -15.00 8.21 -15.58
N GLU A 90 -14.28 7.76 -14.56
CA GLU A 90 -14.42 8.29 -13.20
C GLU A 90 -13.91 9.72 -13.07
N CYS A 91 -12.80 10.05 -13.75
CA CYS A 91 -12.30 11.43 -13.81
C CYS A 91 -13.28 12.36 -14.52
N ASP A 92 -13.83 11.93 -15.66
CA ASP A 92 -14.80 12.70 -16.44
C ASP A 92 -16.08 12.95 -15.60
N GLU A 93 -16.59 11.92 -14.89
CA GLU A 93 -17.74 12.07 -13.99
C GLU A 93 -17.45 13.03 -12.82
N ALA A 94 -16.26 12.95 -12.21
CA ALA A 94 -15.88 13.84 -11.12
C ALA A 94 -15.77 15.31 -11.58
N LEU A 95 -15.28 15.53 -12.80
CA LEU A 95 -15.20 16.85 -13.42
C LEU A 95 -16.59 17.42 -13.71
N ASP A 96 -17.50 16.61 -14.24
CA ASP A 96 -18.89 17.02 -14.50
C ASP A 96 -19.61 17.44 -13.20
N GLN A 97 -19.44 16.66 -12.14
CA GLN A 97 -19.99 17.00 -10.82
C GLN A 97 -19.38 18.28 -10.24
N MET A 98 -18.07 18.51 -10.44
CA MET A 98 -17.41 19.74 -10.02
C MET A 98 -17.96 20.95 -10.78
N TRP A 99 -18.13 20.81 -12.10
CA TRP A 99 -18.65 21.86 -12.97
C TRP A 99 -20.09 22.22 -12.60
N ALA A 100 -20.96 21.23 -12.41
CA ALA A 100 -22.34 21.44 -11.98
C ALA A 100 -22.43 22.17 -10.62
N ARG A 101 -21.56 21.83 -9.66
CA ARG A 101 -21.48 22.54 -8.36
C ARG A 101 -21.03 23.99 -8.53
N TRP A 102 -20.05 24.23 -9.41
CA TRP A 102 -19.56 25.58 -9.68
C TRP A 102 -20.61 26.45 -10.40
N GLU A 103 -21.28 25.93 -11.42
CA GLU A 103 -22.38 26.62 -12.10
C GLU A 103 -23.54 26.96 -11.15
N ALA A 104 -23.89 26.02 -10.26
CA ALA A 104 -24.91 26.25 -9.24
C ALA A 104 -24.50 27.38 -8.27
N ALA A 105 -23.23 27.42 -7.87
CA ALA A 105 -22.69 28.47 -7.00
C ALA A 105 -22.65 29.84 -7.70
N GLU A 106 -22.24 29.91 -8.97
CA GLU A 106 -22.23 31.15 -9.75
C GLU A 106 -23.64 31.69 -10.02
N ARG A 107 -24.60 30.80 -10.33
CA ARG A 107 -26.02 31.20 -10.45
C ARG A 107 -26.59 31.74 -9.15
N PHE A 108 -26.22 31.16 -8.00
CA PHE A 108 -26.63 31.68 -6.69
C PHE A 108 -25.99 33.06 -6.41
N ARG A 109 -24.71 33.23 -6.73
CA ARG A 109 -23.94 34.47 -6.53
C ARG A 109 -24.48 35.65 -7.35
N HIS A 110 -24.97 35.38 -8.55
CA HIS A 110 -25.50 36.41 -9.46
C HIS A 110 -27.04 36.54 -9.46
N GLY A 111 -27.78 35.61 -8.85
CA GLY A 111 -29.24 35.59 -8.80
C GLY A 111 -29.87 35.92 -7.43
N GLY A 112 -29.06 36.05 -6.37
CA GLY A 112 -29.52 36.21 -4.98
C GLY A 112 -29.65 37.64 -4.45
N GLY A 113 -29.87 38.63 -5.33
CA GLY A 113 -30.18 40.01 -4.94
C GLY A 113 -31.63 40.36 -5.22
N ARG A 114 -32.54 39.92 -4.35
CA ARG A 114 -33.87 40.52 -4.18
C ARG A 114 -34.06 40.89 -2.72
#